data_AF-A0A2W4ZCN3-F1
#
_entry.id   AF-A0A2W4ZCN3-F1
#
_cell.length_a   1.000
_cell.length_b   1.000
_cell.length_c   1.000
_cell.angle_alpha   90.00
_cell.angle_beta   90.00
_cell.angle_gamma   90.00
#
_symmetry.space_group_name_H-M   'P 1'
#
loop_
_entity.id
_entity.type
_entity.pdbx_description
1 polymer ?
#
loop_
_entity_poly.entity_id
_entity_poly.type
_entity_poly.pdbx_seq_one_letter_code
_entity_poly.pdbx_strand_id
1 'polypeptide(L)'
;MNERQRDLFLYVWSQRRKRGQAAVSLMGAGIGAAGGVLFTVLLVSAGGGDRGSYTGLSAIIPTLTQGAAMLAMAVPAFAFIGFVGANRVYASQEAMYQSILATGAQIPSEKPVMQPGDRGPALAVAIAVGVIATFIIVLFAMYW
;
A
#
# COMPACT_ATOMS: atom_id res chain seq x y z
N MET A 1 16.01 -19.20 1.67
CA MET A 1 14.89 -19.32 0.72
C MET A 1 14.92 -20.74 0.18
N ASN A 2 13.80 -21.48 0.25
CA ASN A 2 13.75 -22.85 -0.29
C ASN A 2 13.80 -22.82 -1.82
N GLU A 3 14.24 -23.91 -2.49
CA GLU A 3 14.36 -23.95 -3.96
C GLU A 3 13.04 -23.63 -4.66
N ARG A 4 11.93 -24.21 -4.19
CA ARG A 4 10.59 -23.90 -4.73
C ARG A 4 10.17 -22.46 -4.53
N GLN A 5 10.56 -21.84 -3.41
CA GLN A 5 10.26 -20.43 -3.14
C GLN A 5 11.09 -19.52 -4.05
N ARG A 6 12.36 -19.87 -4.29
CA ARG A 6 13.25 -19.20 -5.24
C ARG A 6 12.66 -19.26 -6.64
N ASP A 7 12.29 -20.44 -7.09
CA ASP A 7 11.77 -20.68 -8.43
C ASP A 7 10.42 -19.98 -8.62
N LEU A 8 9.54 -19.99 -7.60
CA LEU A 8 8.30 -19.21 -7.65
C LEU A 8 8.58 -17.71 -7.71
N PHE A 9 9.53 -17.21 -6.92
CA PHE A 9 9.92 -15.81 -6.96
C PHE A 9 10.44 -15.43 -8.35
N LEU A 10 11.34 -16.20 -8.94
CA LEU A 10 11.87 -15.98 -10.29
C LEU A 10 10.75 -15.97 -11.33
N TYR A 11 9.84 -16.95 -11.28
CA TYR A 11 8.69 -17.01 -12.18
C TYR A 11 7.78 -15.79 -12.01
N VAL A 12 7.34 -15.50 -10.79
CA VAL A 12 6.40 -14.38 -10.52
C VAL A 12 7.04 -13.04 -10.87
N TRP A 13 8.31 -12.83 -10.49
CA TRP A 13 9.01 -11.59 -10.78
C TRP A 13 9.28 -11.42 -12.28
N SER A 14 9.65 -12.49 -12.99
CA SER A 14 9.84 -12.45 -14.45
C SER A 14 8.58 -12.03 -15.21
N GLN A 15 7.39 -12.36 -14.70
CA GLN A 15 6.12 -11.88 -15.26
C GLN A 15 5.83 -10.44 -14.83
N ARG A 16 6.08 -10.08 -13.56
CA ARG A 16 5.79 -8.73 -13.03
C ARG A 16 6.67 -7.65 -13.66
N ARG A 17 7.96 -7.92 -13.87
CA ARG A 17 8.90 -6.97 -14.51
C ARG A 17 8.49 -6.55 -15.92
N LYS A 18 7.68 -7.35 -16.63
CA LYS A 18 7.18 -7.01 -17.99
C LYS A 18 6.32 -5.75 -18.00
N ARG A 19 5.64 -5.43 -16.88
CA ARG A 19 4.85 -4.20 -16.73
C ARG A 19 5.72 -2.93 -16.67
N GLY A 20 7.00 -3.09 -16.35
CA GLY A 20 7.95 -1.99 -16.22
C GLY A 20 7.85 -1.22 -14.91
N GLN A 21 8.97 -0.61 -14.53
CA GLN A 21 9.09 0.18 -13.30
C GLN A 21 8.13 1.36 -13.27
N ALA A 22 7.95 2.06 -14.41
CA ALA A 22 7.07 3.22 -14.52
C ALA A 22 5.61 2.88 -14.21
N ALA A 23 5.10 1.74 -14.67
CA ALA A 23 3.73 1.33 -14.37
C ALA A 23 3.55 1.03 -12.87
N VAL A 24 4.55 0.39 -12.25
CA VAL A 24 4.52 0.07 -10.81
C VAL A 24 4.59 1.33 -9.96
N SER A 25 5.43 2.29 -10.33
CA SER A 25 5.57 3.54 -9.60
C SER A 25 4.33 4.43 -9.73
N LEU A 26 3.68 4.45 -10.91
CA LEU A 26 2.39 5.12 -11.11
C LEU A 26 1.26 4.47 -10.29
N MET A 27 1.21 3.14 -10.21
CA MET A 27 0.26 2.45 -9.32
C MET A 27 0.53 2.81 -7.85
N GLY A 28 1.80 2.85 -7.44
CA GLY A 28 2.21 3.31 -6.11
C GLY A 28 1.75 4.74 -5.83
N ALA A 29 1.92 5.64 -6.81
CA ALA A 29 1.45 7.02 -6.72
C ALA A 29 -0.08 7.10 -6.58
N GLY A 30 -0.83 6.30 -7.34
CA GLY A 30 -2.28 6.24 -7.26
C GLY A 30 -2.78 5.73 -5.89
N ILE A 31 -2.16 4.68 -5.36
CA ILE A 31 -2.48 4.17 -4.01
C ILE A 31 -2.15 5.22 -2.95
N GLY A 32 -1.00 5.89 -3.07
CA GLY A 32 -0.62 7.01 -2.21
C GLY A 32 -1.65 8.14 -2.26
N ALA A 33 -2.02 8.60 -3.45
CA ALA A 33 -3.04 9.64 -3.65
C ALA A 33 -4.36 9.28 -2.96
N ALA A 34 -4.84 8.03 -3.11
CA ALA A 34 -6.03 7.55 -2.43
C ALA A 34 -5.89 7.59 -0.90
N GLY A 35 -4.70 7.25 -0.37
CA GLY A 35 -4.37 7.41 1.04
C GLY A 35 -4.42 8.88 1.52
N GLY A 36 -3.93 9.82 0.71
CA GLY A 36 -4.00 11.25 1.00
C GLY A 36 -5.44 11.80 1.00
N VAL A 37 -6.30 11.30 0.10
CA VAL A 37 -7.74 11.60 0.11
C VAL A 37 -8.38 11.08 1.40
N LEU A 38 -8.16 9.79 1.72
CA LEU A 38 -8.71 9.18 2.92
C LEU A 38 -8.24 9.91 4.19
N PHE A 39 -6.96 10.25 4.29
CA PHE A 39 -6.39 11.02 5.38
C PHE A 39 -7.11 12.36 5.56
N THR A 40 -7.31 13.10 4.46
CA THR A 40 -8.00 14.39 4.50
C THR A 40 -9.45 14.24 4.96
N VAL A 41 -10.17 13.24 4.45
CA VAL A 41 -11.56 12.95 4.86
C VAL A 41 -11.63 12.65 6.37
N LEU A 42 -10.76 11.78 6.86
CA LEU A 42 -10.72 11.41 8.28
C LEU A 42 -10.42 12.63 9.16
N LEU A 43 -9.45 13.45 8.78
CA LEU A 43 -9.02 14.60 9.59
C LEU A 43 -10.06 15.71 9.60
N VAL A 44 -10.70 16.01 8.46
CA VAL A 44 -11.83 16.95 8.39
C VAL A 44 -13.03 16.44 9.20
N SER A 45 -13.28 15.13 9.19
CA SER A 45 -14.38 14.53 9.98
C SER A 45 -14.12 14.54 11.49
N ALA A 46 -12.85 14.40 11.92
CA ALA A 46 -12.46 14.42 13.32
C ALA A 46 -12.34 15.85 13.90
N GLY A 47 -12.03 16.85 13.07
CA GLY A 47 -11.85 18.24 13.47
C GLY A 47 -13.14 19.04 13.72
N GLY A 48 -14.32 18.40 13.69
CA GLY A 48 -15.62 19.08 13.76
C GLY A 48 -16.04 19.63 15.13
N GLY A 49 -15.15 19.64 16.13
CA GLY A 49 -15.50 19.83 17.55
C GLY A 49 -15.56 21.26 18.09
N ASP A 50 -14.97 22.26 17.43
CA ASP A 50 -14.90 23.62 17.99
C ASP A 50 -15.43 24.66 16.98
N ARG A 51 -16.71 24.52 16.65
CA ARG A 51 -17.45 25.49 15.81
C ARG A 51 -18.03 26.56 16.72
N GLY A 52 -17.16 27.46 17.20
CA GLY A 52 -17.60 28.64 17.96
C GLY A 52 -18.71 29.38 17.20
N SER A 53 -19.92 29.43 17.77
CA SER A 53 -21.09 30.28 17.44
C SER A 53 -21.48 30.55 15.97
N TYR A 54 -20.88 29.94 14.96
CA TYR A 54 -21.22 30.15 13.55
C TYR A 54 -22.25 29.11 13.12
N THR A 55 -23.53 29.50 13.08
CA THR A 55 -24.65 28.67 12.64
C THR A 55 -25.00 29.01 11.18
N GLY A 56 -24.76 28.09 10.23
CA GLY A 56 -25.22 28.20 8.83
C GLY A 56 -24.11 28.06 7.77
N LEU A 57 -24.38 28.60 6.57
CA LEU A 57 -23.47 28.59 5.40
C LEU A 57 -22.06 29.14 5.70
N SER A 58 -21.94 30.03 6.68
CA SER A 58 -20.67 30.60 7.18
C SER A 58 -19.78 29.61 7.92
N ALA A 59 -20.31 28.48 8.40
CA ALA A 59 -19.51 27.38 8.94
C ALA A 59 -19.08 26.37 7.86
N ILE A 60 -19.81 26.31 6.73
CA ILE A 60 -19.57 25.35 5.66
C ILE A 60 -18.41 25.79 4.76
N ILE A 61 -18.34 27.08 4.43
CA ILE A 61 -17.30 27.63 3.54
C ILE A 61 -15.88 27.44 4.12
N PRO A 62 -15.60 27.76 5.40
CA PRO A 62 -14.27 27.56 6.00
C PRO A 62 -13.86 26.09 6.07
N THR A 63 -14.81 25.18 6.33
CA THR A 63 -14.52 23.73 6.36
C THR A 63 -14.18 23.20 4.96
N LEU A 64 -14.88 23.69 3.93
CA LEU A 64 -14.56 23.35 2.54
C LEU A 64 -13.21 23.91 2.10
N THR A 65 -12.88 25.16 2.46
CA THR A 65 -11.59 25.75 2.07
C THR A 65 -10.42 25.10 2.80
N GLN A 66 -10.56 24.80 4.10
CA GLN A 66 -9.55 24.05 4.85
C GLN A 66 -9.40 22.62 4.32
N GLY A 67 -10.51 21.91 4.08
CA GLY A 67 -10.49 20.57 3.51
C GLY A 67 -9.84 20.55 2.11
N ALA A 68 -10.12 21.55 1.28
CA ALA A 68 -9.51 21.69 -0.04
C ALA A 68 -7.99 21.98 0.05
N ALA A 69 -7.57 22.87 0.95
CA ALA A 69 -6.16 23.16 1.17
C ALA A 69 -5.40 21.91 1.69
N MET A 70 -6.03 21.16 2.60
CA MET A 70 -5.48 19.91 3.08
C MET A 70 -5.38 18.86 1.98
N LEU A 71 -6.41 18.71 1.14
CA LEU A 71 -6.39 17.78 0.01
C LEU A 71 -5.30 18.13 -1.00
N ALA A 72 -5.17 19.43 -1.32
CA ALA A 72 -4.15 19.93 -2.23
C ALA A 72 -2.72 19.65 -1.75
N MET A 73 -2.49 19.59 -0.43
CA MET A 73 -1.19 19.26 0.15
C MET A 73 -1.00 17.76 0.37
N ALA A 74 -2.02 17.07 0.89
CA ALA A 74 -1.95 15.67 1.27
C ALA A 74 -1.89 14.75 0.04
N VAL A 75 -2.68 15.00 -1.00
CA VAL A 75 -2.72 14.11 -2.17
C VAL A 75 -1.36 14.03 -2.87
N PRO A 76 -0.67 15.14 -3.21
CA PRO A 76 0.66 15.07 -3.81
C PRO A 76 1.71 14.47 -2.87
N ALA A 77 1.67 14.80 -1.57
CA ALA A 77 2.62 14.26 -0.59
C ALA A 77 2.50 12.73 -0.47
N PHE A 78 1.29 12.21 -0.29
CA PHE A 78 1.07 10.78 -0.18
C PHE A 78 1.30 10.07 -1.52
N ALA A 79 0.93 10.68 -2.66
CA ALA A 79 1.24 10.15 -3.98
C ALA A 79 2.76 10.01 -4.18
N PHE A 80 3.54 11.02 -3.77
CA PHE A 80 4.99 10.97 -3.84
C PHE A 80 5.58 9.87 -2.95
N ILE A 81 5.09 9.74 -1.71
CA ILE A 81 5.51 8.65 -0.81
C ILE A 81 5.20 7.28 -1.43
N GLY A 82 4.00 7.10 -1.98
CA GLY A 82 3.60 5.87 -2.66
C GLY A 82 4.47 5.56 -3.88
N PHE A 83 4.80 6.59 -4.67
CA PHE A 83 5.71 6.49 -5.82
C PHE A 83 7.12 6.05 -5.40
N VAL A 84 7.71 6.70 -4.40
CA VAL A 84 9.06 6.39 -3.91
C VAL A 84 9.09 5.00 -3.27
N GLY A 85 8.09 4.65 -2.47
CA GLY A 85 7.97 3.34 -1.85
C GLY A 85 7.87 2.22 -2.89
N ALA A 86 7.02 2.40 -3.91
CA ALA A 86 6.89 1.43 -4.99
C ALA A 86 8.20 1.26 -5.78
N ASN A 87 8.91 2.35 -6.07
CA ASN A 87 10.23 2.28 -6.72
C ASN A 87 11.27 1.55 -5.86
N ARG A 88 11.32 1.83 -4.56
CA ARG A 88 12.25 1.17 -3.63
C ARG A 88 12.00 -0.34 -3.58
N VAL A 89 10.75 -0.74 -3.44
CA VAL A 89 10.37 -2.16 -3.45
C VAL A 89 10.73 -2.79 -4.79
N TYR A 90 10.41 -2.14 -5.91
CA TYR A 90 10.77 -2.63 -7.24
C TYR A 90 12.28 -2.86 -7.38
N ALA A 91 13.09 -1.87 -7.01
CA ALA A 91 14.55 -1.96 -7.06
C ALA A 91 15.09 -3.08 -6.17
N SER A 92 14.55 -3.24 -4.95
CA SER A 92 14.96 -4.32 -4.04
C SER A 92 14.67 -5.71 -4.61
N GLN A 93 13.52 -5.87 -5.28
CA GLN A 93 13.12 -7.14 -5.88
C GLN A 93 13.93 -7.44 -7.14
N GLU A 94 14.23 -6.42 -7.96
CA GLU A 94 15.11 -6.60 -9.11
C GLU A 94 16.53 -6.95 -8.69
N ALA A 95 17.06 -6.32 -7.63
CA ALA A 95 18.38 -6.67 -7.08
C ALA A 95 18.42 -8.13 -6.59
N MET A 96 17.37 -8.57 -5.90
CA MET A 96 17.23 -9.97 -5.46
C MET A 96 17.11 -10.93 -6.65
N TYR A 97 16.37 -10.55 -7.69
CA TYR A 97 16.25 -11.34 -8.90
C TYR A 97 17.59 -11.53 -9.61
N GLN A 98 18.35 -10.45 -9.79
CA GLN A 98 19.67 -10.51 -10.42
C GLN A 98 20.68 -11.29 -9.57
N SER A 99 20.63 -11.17 -8.24
CA SER A 99 21.53 -11.93 -7.35
C SER A 99 21.28 -13.43 -7.43
N ILE A 100 20.02 -13.86 -7.57
CA ILE A 100 19.66 -15.27 -7.75
C ILE A 100 20.10 -15.78 -9.13
N LEU A 101 19.94 -14.99 -10.19
CA LEU A 101 20.43 -15.39 -11.51
C LEU A 101 21.96 -15.51 -11.53
N ALA A 102 22.66 -14.64 -10.81
CA ALA A 102 24.12 -14.69 -10.69
C ALA A 102 24.63 -15.97 -10.01
N THR A 103 23.81 -16.68 -9.22
CA THR A 103 24.17 -17.99 -8.67
C THR A 103 23.98 -19.14 -9.66
N GLY A 104 23.64 -18.86 -10.92
CA GLY A 104 23.39 -19.86 -11.96
C GLY A 104 21.98 -20.46 -11.94
N ALA A 105 21.05 -19.90 -11.15
CA ALA A 105 19.66 -20.36 -11.16
C ALA A 105 18.98 -19.96 -12.47
N GLN A 106 18.21 -20.88 -13.04
CA GLN A 106 17.43 -20.63 -14.25
C GLN A 106 15.99 -20.27 -13.91
N ILE A 107 15.37 -19.43 -14.74
CA ILE A 107 13.97 -19.05 -14.60
C ILE A 107 13.11 -20.25 -15.01
N PRO A 108 12.19 -20.75 -14.16
CA PRO A 108 11.29 -21.83 -14.54
C PRO A 108 10.38 -21.44 -15.70
N SER A 109 10.13 -22.38 -16.62
CA SER A 109 9.16 -22.20 -17.72
C SER A 109 7.71 -22.18 -17.22
N GLU A 110 7.42 -22.96 -16.19
CA GLU A 110 6.10 -23.11 -15.58
C GLU A 110 6.07 -22.60 -14.15
N LYS A 111 4.87 -22.18 -13.70
CA LYS A 111 4.68 -21.68 -12.34
C LYS A 111 4.85 -22.82 -11.33
N PRO A 112 5.81 -22.76 -10.40
CA PRO A 112 5.96 -23.80 -9.38
C PRO A 112 4.74 -23.87 -8.47
N VAL A 113 4.25 -25.09 -8.20
CA VAL A 113 3.14 -25.32 -7.27
C VAL A 113 3.68 -25.39 -5.85
N MET A 114 3.25 -24.46 -5.00
CA MET A 114 3.62 -24.45 -3.59
C MET A 114 2.89 -25.55 -2.81
N GLN A 115 3.67 -26.36 -2.09
CA GLN A 115 3.11 -27.26 -1.08
C GLN A 115 2.63 -26.48 0.16
N PRO A 116 1.69 -27.01 0.95
CA PRO A 116 1.18 -26.34 2.15
C PRO A 116 2.28 -25.91 3.13
N GLY A 117 3.37 -26.70 3.24
CA GLY A 117 4.52 -26.39 4.09
C GLY A 117 5.35 -25.17 3.63
N ASP A 118 5.30 -24.82 2.34
CA ASP A 118 6.05 -23.68 1.78
C ASP A 118 5.29 -22.34 1.93
N ARG A 119 4.04 -22.37 2.42
CA ARG A 119 3.13 -21.21 2.55
C ARG A 119 3.29 -20.40 3.83
N GLY A 120 4.31 -20.68 4.65
CA GLY A 120 4.57 -19.98 5.91
C GLY A 120 4.48 -18.45 5.82
N PRO A 121 5.11 -17.78 4.82
CA PRO A 121 5.00 -16.33 4.66
C PRO A 121 3.57 -15.84 4.38
N ALA A 122 2.80 -16.58 3.58
CA ALA A 122 1.41 -16.22 3.28
C ALA A 122 0.51 -16.37 4.51
N LEU A 123 0.75 -17.41 5.32
CA LEU A 123 0.02 -17.62 6.57
C LEU A 123 0.31 -16.50 7.59
N ALA A 124 1.57 -16.08 7.71
CA ALA A 124 1.95 -14.98 8.58
C ALA A 124 1.22 -13.66 8.19
N VAL A 125 1.15 -13.35 6.89
CA VAL A 125 0.39 -12.19 6.40
C VAL A 125 -1.10 -12.35 6.70
N ALA A 126 -1.68 -13.52 6.46
CA ALA A 126 -3.09 -13.77 6.75
C ALA A 126 -3.43 -13.58 8.23
N ILE A 127 -2.57 -14.07 9.13
CA ILE A 127 -2.72 -13.87 10.58
C ILE A 127 -2.61 -12.39 10.93
N ALA A 128 -1.60 -11.68 10.43
CA ALA A 128 -1.42 -10.26 10.70
C ALA A 128 -2.63 -9.44 10.24
N VAL A 129 -3.15 -9.69 9.03
CA VAL A 129 -4.36 -9.05 8.50
C VAL A 129 -5.56 -9.36 9.39
N GLY A 130 -5.73 -10.62 9.81
CA GLY A 130 -6.81 -11.02 10.72
C GLY A 130 -6.75 -10.26 12.04
N VAL A 131 -5.57 -10.19 12.68
CA VAL A 131 -5.37 -9.45 13.93
C VAL A 131 -5.69 -7.98 13.78
N ILE A 132 -5.19 -7.34 12.72
CA ILE A 132 -5.44 -5.90 12.46
C ILE A 132 -6.94 -5.66 12.24
N ALA A 133 -7.58 -6.48 11.41
CA ALA A 133 -9.02 -6.35 11.13
C ALA A 133 -9.86 -6.52 12.41
N THR A 134 -9.56 -7.54 13.23
CA THR A 134 -10.23 -7.75 14.51
C THR A 134 -10.03 -6.55 15.44
N PHE A 135 -8.82 -6.02 15.53
CA PHE A 135 -8.53 -4.87 16.37
C PHE A 135 -9.34 -3.63 15.94
N ILE A 136 -9.41 -3.36 14.64
CA ILE A 136 -10.22 -2.27 14.09
C ILE A 136 -11.71 -2.46 14.43
N ILE A 137 -12.25 -3.66 14.24
CA ILE A 137 -13.66 -3.95 14.53
C ILE A 137 -13.97 -3.74 16.02
N VAL A 138 -13.11 -4.22 16.91
CA VAL A 138 -13.28 -4.06 18.36
C VAL A 138 -13.24 -2.58 18.75
N LEU A 139 -12.26 -1.82 18.24
CA LEU A 139 -12.20 -0.38 18.49
C LEU A 139 -13.47 0.33 17.99
N PHE A 140 -13.94 -0.01 16.80
CA PHE A 140 -15.15 0.60 16.26
C PHE A 140 -16.38 0.30 17.12
N ALA A 141 -16.54 -0.94 17.60
CA ALA A 141 -17.64 -1.32 18.49
C ALA A 141 -17.57 -0.70 19.89
N MET A 142 -16.38 -0.29 20.36
CA MET A 142 -16.20 0.31 21.68
C MET A 142 -16.35 1.83 21.68
N TYR A 143 -15.93 2.50 20.60
CA TYR A 143 -15.81 3.96 20.53
C TYR A 143 -16.85 4.63 19.64
N TRP A 144 -17.76 3.87 19.04
CA TRP A 144 -18.88 4.35 18.24
C TRP A 144 -20.20 3.75 18.74
#